data_AF-A0AAP7GXQ8-F1
#
_entry.id   AF-A0AAP7GXQ8-F1
#
_cell.length_a   1.000
_cell.length_b   1.000
_cell.length_c   1.000
_cell.angle_alpha   90.00
_cell.angle_beta   90.00
_cell.angle_gamma   90.00
#
_symmetry.space_group_name_H-M   'P 1'
#
loop_
_entity.id
_entity.type
_entity.pdbx_description
1 polymer ?
#
loop_
_entity_poly.entity_id
_entity_poly.type
_entity_poly.pdbx_seq_one_letter_code
_entity_poly.pdbx_strand_id
1 'polypeptide(L)'
;MTDQQLWVGYYQLTYLNQPNTLYFGHLIGFAENRDIFQQRIEDYKTHYQCKLSSQLAPLPATTWFQRHGYQATVWSAAQQLKEQELRFLLVQQETQQGTQSYLS
;
A
#
# COMPACT_ATOMS: atom_id res chain seq x y z
N MET A 1 20.09 -14.78 -11.78
CA MET A 1 19.57 -13.59 -11.08
C MET A 1 18.06 -13.66 -11.23
N THR A 2 17.30 -13.68 -10.15
CA THR A 2 15.85 -13.59 -10.23
C THR A 2 15.49 -12.14 -10.51
N ASP A 3 14.85 -11.88 -11.65
CA ASP A 3 14.52 -10.52 -12.06
C ASP A 3 13.46 -9.95 -11.11
N GLN A 4 13.83 -8.89 -10.39
CA GLN A 4 12.87 -8.13 -9.60
C GLN A 4 11.94 -7.35 -10.53
N GLN A 5 10.66 -7.34 -10.20
CA GLN A 5 9.66 -6.54 -10.90
C GLN A 5 8.93 -5.63 -9.93
N LEU A 6 8.35 -4.54 -10.41
CA LEU A 6 7.54 -3.67 -9.59
C LEU A 6 6.22 -4.36 -9.25
N TRP A 7 5.87 -4.39 -7.97
CA TRP A 7 4.58 -4.82 -7.45
C TRP A 7 3.79 -3.63 -6.93
N VAL A 8 2.48 -3.68 -7.12
CA VAL A 8 1.54 -2.65 -6.72
C VAL A 8 0.34 -3.34 -6.07
N GLY A 9 -0.07 -2.85 -4.90
CA GLY A 9 -1.38 -3.18 -4.33
C GLY A 9 -2.05 -1.93 -3.77
N TYR A 10 -3.36 -2.01 -3.52
CA TYR A 10 -4.10 -0.92 -2.91
C TYR A 10 -4.53 -1.31 -1.51
N TYR A 11 -4.17 -0.48 -0.53
CA TYR A 11 -4.31 -0.79 0.88
C TYR A 11 -5.00 0.33 1.62
N GLN A 12 -5.75 -0.07 2.65
CA GLN A 12 -6.07 0.78 3.78
C GLN A 12 -4.97 0.64 4.81
N LEU A 13 -4.33 1.74 5.17
CA LEU A 13 -3.37 1.87 6.24
C LEU A 13 -4.03 2.56 7.44
N THR A 14 -3.78 2.03 8.64
CA THR A 14 -4.16 2.66 9.91
C THR A 14 -2.95 2.63 10.84
N TYR A 15 -2.46 3.80 11.25
CA TYR A 15 -1.36 3.87 12.23
C TYR A 15 -1.87 3.52 13.63
N LEU A 16 -1.06 2.81 14.42
CA LEU A 16 -1.44 2.39 15.77
C LEU A 16 -1.68 3.58 16.72
N ASN A 17 -0.99 4.70 16.49
CA ASN A 17 -1.16 5.93 17.27
C ASN A 17 -2.32 6.83 16.81
N GLN A 18 -2.93 6.53 15.66
CA GLN A 18 -4.04 7.29 15.08
C GLN A 18 -5.13 6.32 14.56
N PRO A 19 -5.75 5.52 15.45
CA PRO A 19 -6.62 4.42 15.04
C PRO A 19 -7.90 4.88 14.31
N ASN A 20 -8.30 6.15 14.48
CA ASN A 20 -9.50 6.72 13.87
C ASN A 20 -9.24 7.36 12.50
N THR A 21 -8.00 7.32 12.01
CA THR A 21 -7.63 7.86 10.70
C THR A 21 -7.26 6.72 9.76
N LEU A 22 -7.99 6.63 8.65
CA LEU A 22 -7.78 5.67 7.60
C LEU A 22 -7.08 6.35 6.43
N TYR A 23 -6.02 5.74 5.93
CA TYR A 23 -5.27 6.20 4.78
C TYR A 23 -5.41 5.16 3.68
N PHE A 24 -5.93 5.55 2.52
CA PHE A 24 -6.06 4.68 1.36
C PHE A 24 -5.03 5.08 0.32
N GLY A 25 -4.36 4.08 -0.26
CA GLY A 25 -3.25 4.36 -1.15
C GLY A 25 -2.61 3.13 -1.77
N HIS A 26 -1.71 3.38 -2.71
CA HIS A 26 -0.93 2.33 -3.35
C HIS A 26 0.29 2.00 -2.50
N LEU A 27 0.53 0.72 -2.26
CA LEU A 27 1.78 0.25 -1.70
C LEU A 27 2.61 -0.36 -2.84
N ILE A 28 3.82 0.17 -3.02
CA ILE A 28 4.67 -0.16 -4.17
C ILE A 28 6.06 -0.60 -3.73
N GLY A 29 6.64 -1.56 -4.45
CA GLY A 29 7.93 -2.15 -4.13
C GLY A 29 8.45 -3.08 -5.22
N PHE A 30 9.77 -3.18 -5.37
CA PHE A 30 10.38 -4.19 -6.23
C PHE A 30 10.41 -5.54 -5.52
N ALA A 31 9.98 -6.63 -6.15
CA ALA A 31 10.07 -7.96 -5.58
C ALA A 31 10.13 -9.03 -6.68
N GLU A 32 10.78 -10.14 -6.37
CA GLU A 32 10.92 -11.28 -7.28
C GLU A 32 9.57 -12.00 -7.48
N ASN A 33 8.80 -12.12 -6.40
CA ASN A 33 7.50 -12.78 -6.38
C ASN A 33 6.59 -12.20 -5.28
N ARG A 34 5.35 -12.70 -5.24
CA ARG A 34 4.33 -12.25 -4.28
C ARG A 34 4.74 -12.48 -2.83
N ASP A 35 5.42 -13.58 -2.53
CA ASP A 35 5.78 -13.95 -1.15
C ASP A 35 6.83 -13.00 -0.59
N ILE A 36 7.85 -12.65 -1.39
CA ILE A 36 8.83 -11.62 -1.04
C ILE A 36 8.17 -10.26 -0.86
N PHE A 37 7.22 -9.91 -1.74
CA PHE A 37 6.47 -8.67 -1.57
C PHE A 37 5.66 -8.66 -0.26
N GLN A 38 4.99 -9.78 0.06
CA GLN A 38 4.24 -9.91 1.30
C GLN A 38 5.14 -9.84 2.54
N GLN A 39 6.32 -10.45 2.51
CA GLN A 39 7.28 -10.37 3.62
C GLN A 39 7.67 -8.92 3.89
N ARG A 40 7.98 -8.14 2.85
CA ARG A 40 8.28 -6.72 2.99
C ARG A 40 7.12 -5.93 3.58
N ILE A 41 5.87 -6.30 3.28
CA ILE A 41 4.68 -5.66 3.86
C ILE A 41 4.66 -5.87 5.39
N GLU A 42 5.00 -7.07 5.86
CA GLU A 42 5.08 -7.34 7.31
C GLU A 42 6.19 -6.52 7.98
N ASP A 43 7.35 -6.39 7.33
CA ASP A 43 8.44 -5.53 7.80
C ASP A 43 7.99 -4.06 7.85
N TYR A 44 7.28 -3.58 6.82
CA TYR A 44 6.72 -2.23 6.74
C TYR A 44 5.74 -1.96 7.90
N LYS A 45 4.78 -2.87 8.15
CA LYS A 45 3.83 -2.75 9.26
C LYS A 45 4.53 -2.62 10.60
N THR A 46 5.60 -3.40 10.80
CA THR A 46 6.40 -3.39 12.02
C THR A 46 7.18 -2.09 12.17
N HIS A 47 7.86 -1.65 11.11
CA HIS A 47 8.67 -0.43 11.12
C HIS A 47 7.81 0.83 11.37
N TYR A 48 6.69 0.94 10.66
CA TYR A 48 5.81 2.10 10.74
C TYR A 48 4.73 2.01 11.81
N GLN A 49 4.71 0.93 12.60
CA GLN A 49 3.72 0.68 13.65
C GLN A 49 2.29 0.93 13.12
N CYS A 50 1.93 0.19 12.06
CA CYS A 50 0.66 0.35 11.37
C CYS A 50 0.03 -0.99 11.00
N LYS A 51 -1.27 -0.95 10.72
CA LYS A 51 -2.01 -2.05 10.11
C LYS A 51 -2.23 -1.73 8.64
N LEU A 52 -2.03 -2.72 7.78
CA LEU A 52 -2.35 -2.65 6.35
C LEU A 52 -3.38 -3.72 6.00
N SER A 53 -4.53 -3.29 5.49
CA SER A 53 -5.58 -4.15 4.97
C SER A 53 -5.65 -4.02 3.46
N SER A 54 -5.46 -5.14 2.74
CA SER A 54 -5.52 -5.15 1.27
C SER A 54 -6.95 -4.95 0.80
N GLN A 55 -7.16 -3.90 0.02
CA GLN A 55 -8.43 -3.61 -0.67
C GLN A 55 -8.40 -4.20 -2.09
N LEU A 56 -7.22 -4.18 -2.72
CA LEU A 56 -6.92 -4.89 -3.95
C LEU A 56 -5.61 -5.66 -3.78
N ALA A 57 -5.64 -6.93 -4.16
CA ALA A 57 -4.50 -7.83 -4.03
C ALA A 57 -3.28 -7.29 -4.80
N PRO A 58 -2.06 -7.44 -4.25
CA PRO A 58 -0.87 -6.99 -4.93
C PRO A 58 -0.61 -7.81 -6.19
N LEU A 59 -0.27 -7.11 -7.28
CA LEU A 59 0.01 -7.67 -8.59
C LEU A 59 1.28 -7.02 -9.16
N PRO A 60 1.95 -7.68 -10.12
CA PRO A 60 2.96 -7.02 -10.94
C PRO A 60 2.39 -5.75 -11.60
N ALA A 61 3.19 -4.69 -11.67
CA ALA A 61 2.76 -3.38 -12.17
C ALA A 61 2.20 -3.43 -13.59
N THR A 62 2.75 -4.29 -14.44
CA THR A 62 2.25 -4.53 -15.80
C THR A 62 0.80 -5.03 -15.78
N THR A 63 0.51 -6.05 -14.97
CA THR A 63 -0.85 -6.57 -14.77
C THR A 63 -1.76 -5.56 -14.07
N TRP A 64 -1.22 -4.81 -13.11
CA TRP A 64 -1.96 -3.77 -12.40
C TRP A 64 -2.46 -2.67 -13.34
N PHE A 65 -1.57 -2.11 -14.17
CA PHE A 65 -1.92 -1.04 -15.11
C PHE A 65 -2.88 -1.51 -16.21
N GLN A 66 -2.79 -2.77 -16.63
CA GLN A 66 -3.77 -3.36 -17.55
C GLN A 66 -5.17 -3.42 -16.94
N ARG A 67 -5.30 -3.76 -15.66
CA ARG A 67 -6.60 -3.94 -14.97
C ARG A 67 -7.21 -2.65 -14.44
N HIS A 68 -6.37 -1.72 -13.98
CA HIS A 68 -6.78 -0.54 -13.22
C HIS A 68 -6.44 0.78 -13.91
N GLY A 69 -5.96 0.71 -15.15
CA GLY A 69 -5.47 1.85 -15.91
C GLY A 69 -4.05 2.28 -15.51
N TYR A 70 -3.39 2.98 -16.42
CA TYR A 70 -2.05 3.51 -16.18
C TYR A 70 -2.09 4.60 -15.10
N GLN A 71 -1.24 4.46 -14.08
CA GLN A 71 -1.16 5.38 -12.95
C GLN A 71 0.20 6.08 -12.95
N ALA A 72 0.25 7.29 -13.54
CA ALA A 72 1.49 8.04 -13.71
C ALA A 72 2.23 8.31 -12.39
N THR A 73 1.50 8.56 -11.30
CA THR A 73 2.07 8.78 -9.97
C THR A 73 2.78 7.52 -9.44
N VAL A 74 2.19 6.34 -9.64
CA VAL A 74 2.81 5.06 -9.26
C VAL A 74 4.08 4.81 -10.08
N TRP A 75 4.01 5.01 -11.40
CA TRP A 75 5.17 4.81 -12.26
C TRP A 75 6.32 5.76 -11.93
N SER A 76 6.01 7.04 -11.74
CA SER A 76 6.99 8.07 -11.37
C SER A 76 7.65 7.76 -10.03
N ALA A 77 6.86 7.41 -9.01
CA ALA A 77 7.38 7.06 -7.70
C ALA A 77 8.29 5.82 -7.73
N ALA A 78 7.98 4.84 -8.58
CA ALA A 78 8.78 3.64 -8.75
C ALA A 78 10.19 3.91 -9.30
N GLN A 79 10.38 4.96 -10.11
CA GLN A 79 11.71 5.34 -10.63
C GLN A 79 12.68 5.79 -9.52
N GLN A 80 12.14 6.21 -8.37
CA GLN A 80 12.91 6.70 -7.23
C GLN A 80 12.92 5.71 -6.05
N LEU A 81 12.43 4.49 -6.27
CA LEU A 81 12.32 3.49 -5.24
C LEU A 81 13.67 2.78 -5.07
N LYS A 82 14.12 2.61 -3.83
CA LYS A 82 15.28 1.76 -3.57
C LYS A 82 14.88 0.29 -3.68
N GLU A 83 15.85 -0.57 -4.00
CA GLU A 83 15.63 -1.99 -4.29
C GLU A 83 14.85 -2.74 -3.20
N GLN A 84 15.09 -2.41 -1.93
CA GLN A 84 14.46 -3.05 -0.76
C GLN A 84 13.33 -2.22 -0.13
N GLU A 85 13.01 -1.06 -0.70
CA GLU A 85 12.02 -0.16 -0.13
C GLU A 85 10.59 -0.62 -0.45
N LEU A 86 9.68 -0.40 0.51
CA LEU A 86 8.26 -0.29 0.24
C LEU A 86 7.84 1.15 0.48
N ARG A 87 7.07 1.70 -0.46
CA ARG A 87 6.56 3.07 -0.37
C ARG A 87 5.05 3.07 -0.45
N PHE A 88 4.42 3.73 0.51
CA PHE A 88 2.99 4.00 0.49
C PHE A 88 2.71 5.35 -0.17
N LEU A 89 1.87 5.35 -1.20
CA LEU A 89 1.44 6.52 -1.95
C LEU A 89 0.01 6.84 -1.56
N LEU A 90 -0.18 7.89 -0.76
CA LEU A 90 -1.48 8.32 -0.29
C LEU A 90 -2.38 8.78 -1.46
N VAL A 91 -3.61 8.27 -1.49
CA VAL A 91 -4.66 8.68 -2.42
C VAL A 91 -5.78 9.41 -1.68
N GLN A 92 -6.20 8.87 -0.54
CA GLN A 92 -7.30 9.42 0.24
C GLN A 92 -7.03 9.25 1.73
N GLN A 93 -7.46 10.22 2.53
CA GLN A 93 -7.45 10.13 3.99
C GLN A 93 -8.88 10.36 4.50
N GLU A 94 -9.32 9.51 5.42
CA GLU A 94 -10.62 9.62 6.08
C GLU A 94 -10.42 9.62 7.60
N THR A 95 -11.09 10.52 8.30
CA THR A 95 -11.13 10.51 9.76
C THR A 95 -12.52 10.03 10.17
N GLN A 96 -12.58 8.88 10.82
CA GLN A 96 -13.82 8.39 11.40
C GLN A 96 -14.17 9.28 12.59
N GLN A 97 -15.14 10.17 12.41
CA GLN A 97 -15.79 10.83 13.54
C GLN A 97 -16.63 9.75 14.24
N GLY A 98 -16.32 9.51 15.51
CA GLY A 98 -17.04 8.54 16.32
C GLY A 98 -18.55 8.76 16.19
N THR A 99 -19.28 7.72 15.83
CA THR A 99 -20.73 7.76 15.78
C THR A 99 -21.21 8.07 17.20
N GLN A 100 -21.58 9.33 17.47
CA GLN A 100 -22.43 9.63 18.61
C GLN A 100 -23.77 8.95 18.31
N SER A 101 -23.96 7.78 18.90
CA SER A 101 -25.26 7.13 18.99
C SER A 101 -26.19 8.06 19.78
N TYR A 102 -26.90 8.93 19.09
CA TYR A 102 -28.11 9.55 19.64
C TYR A 102 -29.18 8.47 19.66
N LEU A 103 -29.18 7.67 20.73
CA LEU A 103 -30.40 7.00 21.18
C LEU A 103 -31.24 8.10 21.85
N SER A 104 -32.27 8.55 21.13
CA SER A 104 -33.41 9.32 21.67
C SER A 104 -34.66 8.49 21.47
#